data_AF-A0A2P8B114-F1
#
_entry.id   AF-A0A2P8B114-F1
#
_cell.length_a   1.000
_cell.length_b   1.000
_cell.length_c   1.000
_cell.angle_alpha   90.00
_cell.angle_beta   90.00
_cell.angle_gamma   90.00
#
_symmetry.space_group_name_H-M   'P 1'
#
loop_
_entity.id
_entity.type
_entity.pdbx_description
1 polymer ?
#
loop_
_entity_poly.entity_id
_entity_poly.type
_entity_poly.pdbx_seq_one_letter_code
_entity_poly.pdbx_strand_id
1 'polypeptide(L)'
;MSSAHRALRLLWAAFALALVGALVPDPASAHPFGAPQQIEVAGEGDHRVRVRWLVGGADDLTLLGIDLGVLPKDRVMLDGAVTYEDSDAEAMTKASELAGYLTERIIVTQDGRSCDGEVSIAGDLTKDGAEVLFTCPEPVSTVTVTSRMLTDLHEAYRTLARGPGGQKAVYDARHESADWNVSAGGGTRSDLAPTRSAVATDESARQLLVVGGVMLAAVAAGIFWYRRRRRRA
;
A
#
# COMPACT_ATOMS: atom_id res chain seq x y z
N MET A 1 -28.57 52.12 20.14
CA MET A 1 -27.81 51.56 18.98
C MET A 1 -26.55 50.76 19.37
N SER A 2 -26.40 50.24 20.61
CA SER A 2 -25.17 49.53 21.04
C SER A 2 -25.31 47.99 21.10
N SER A 3 -26.51 47.47 21.33
CA SER A 3 -26.76 46.03 21.56
C SER A 3 -26.71 45.17 20.29
N ALA A 4 -27.18 45.69 19.15
CA ALA A 4 -27.18 44.97 17.87
C ALA A 4 -25.76 44.68 17.34
N HIS A 5 -24.80 45.55 17.64
CA HIS A 5 -23.40 45.37 17.22
C HIS A 5 -22.64 44.35 18.08
N ARG A 6 -23.07 44.09 19.32
CA ARG A 6 -22.49 43.04 20.18
C ARG A 6 -22.96 41.65 19.77
N ALA A 7 -24.25 41.49 19.48
CA ALA A 7 -24.81 40.23 19.01
C ALA A 7 -24.17 39.75 17.70
N LEU A 8 -23.96 40.67 16.76
CA LEU A 8 -23.33 40.34 15.48
C LEU A 8 -21.86 39.91 15.65
N ARG A 9 -21.11 40.54 16.58
CA ARG A 9 -19.70 40.17 16.84
C ARG A 9 -19.56 38.78 17.48
N LEU A 10 -20.49 38.40 18.34
CA LEU A 10 -20.51 37.07 18.96
C LEU A 10 -20.82 35.97 17.94
N LEU A 11 -21.73 36.24 17.01
CA LEU A 11 -22.04 35.32 15.90
C LEU A 11 -20.84 35.10 14.98
N TRP A 12 -20.10 36.16 14.63
CA TRP A 12 -18.89 36.03 13.81
C TRP A 12 -17.76 35.28 14.52
N ALA A 13 -17.59 35.47 15.83
CA ALA A 13 -16.61 34.73 16.61
C ALA A 13 -16.95 33.23 16.71
N ALA A 14 -18.24 32.89 16.90
CA ALA A 14 -18.70 31.51 16.90
C ALA A 14 -18.52 30.84 15.53
N PHE A 15 -18.78 31.57 14.43
CA PHE A 15 -18.58 31.06 13.08
C PHE A 15 -17.09 30.81 12.75
N ALA A 16 -16.19 31.69 13.18
CA ALA A 16 -14.76 31.51 13.01
C ALA A 16 -14.22 30.30 13.80
N LEU A 17 -14.74 30.06 15.03
CA LEU A 17 -14.35 28.92 15.84
C LEU A 17 -14.84 27.58 15.25
N ALA A 18 -16.06 27.56 14.68
CA ALA A 18 -16.61 26.40 14.00
C ALA A 18 -15.82 26.05 12.73
N LEU A 19 -15.32 27.06 12.00
CA LEU A 19 -14.55 26.82 10.78
C LEU A 19 -13.16 26.21 11.07
N VAL A 20 -12.52 26.59 12.20
CA VAL A 20 -11.21 26.04 12.60
C VAL A 20 -11.33 24.58 13.04
N GLY A 21 -12.43 24.19 13.67
CA GLY A 21 -12.68 22.79 14.06
C GLY A 21 -12.83 21.83 12.88
N ALA A 22 -13.30 22.29 11.73
CA ALA A 22 -13.49 21.48 10.52
C ALA A 22 -12.20 21.31 9.68
N LEU A 23 -11.10 21.95 10.08
CA LEU A 23 -9.80 21.90 9.39
C LEU A 23 -8.76 21.08 10.14
N VAL A 24 -9.13 20.43 11.25
CA VAL A 24 -8.26 19.44 11.88
C VAL A 24 -8.30 18.21 10.97
N PRO A 25 -7.21 17.87 10.25
CA PRO A 25 -7.17 16.60 9.55
C PRO A 25 -7.39 15.51 10.59
N ASP A 26 -8.32 14.58 10.31
CA ASP A 26 -8.42 13.38 11.11
C ASP A 26 -7.01 12.80 11.24
N PRO A 27 -6.57 12.41 12.46
CA PRO A 27 -5.31 11.72 12.60
C PRO A 27 -5.35 10.55 11.63
N ALA A 28 -4.41 10.52 10.68
CA ALA A 28 -4.28 9.40 9.78
C ALA A 28 -4.16 8.16 10.66
N SER A 29 -5.21 7.36 10.72
CA SER A 29 -5.15 6.05 11.36
C SER A 29 -4.03 5.33 10.64
N ALA A 30 -2.90 5.13 11.32
CA ALA A 30 -1.88 4.21 10.85
C ALA A 30 -2.63 2.89 10.64
N HIS A 31 -2.66 2.44 9.39
CA HIS A 31 -3.47 1.29 9.03
C HIS A 31 -2.86 0.11 9.82
N PRO A 32 -3.66 -0.79 10.41
CA PRO A 32 -3.13 -1.85 11.25
C PRO A 32 -2.24 -2.86 10.50
N PHE A 33 -2.16 -2.73 9.17
CA PHE A 33 -1.33 -3.52 8.29
C PHE A 33 -0.23 -2.59 7.77
N GLY A 34 1.03 -3.02 7.85
CA GLY A 34 2.23 -2.23 7.53
C GLY A 34 2.32 -1.74 6.07
N ALA A 35 3.54 -1.62 5.52
CA ALA A 35 3.64 -1.35 4.09
C ALA A 35 2.97 -2.49 3.29
N PRO A 36 2.38 -2.22 2.11
CA PRO A 36 1.71 -3.28 1.37
C PRO A 36 2.70 -4.34 0.90
N GLN A 37 2.27 -5.59 0.92
CA GLN A 37 3.00 -6.70 0.31
C GLN A 37 3.22 -6.44 -1.18
N GLN A 38 4.30 -6.97 -1.74
CA GLN A 38 4.58 -6.85 -3.16
C GLN A 38 4.85 -8.20 -3.81
N ILE A 39 4.43 -8.33 -5.06
CA ILE A 39 4.80 -9.45 -5.94
C ILE A 39 5.44 -8.91 -7.22
N GLU A 40 6.51 -9.55 -7.66
CA GLU A 40 7.11 -9.31 -8.97
C GLU A 40 7.04 -10.60 -9.80
N VAL A 41 6.44 -10.49 -10.98
CA VAL A 41 6.31 -11.57 -11.95
C VAL A 41 7.30 -11.36 -13.09
N ALA A 42 8.03 -12.40 -13.50
CA ALA A 42 8.93 -12.36 -14.64
C ALA A 42 8.98 -13.71 -15.37
N GLY A 43 9.17 -13.69 -16.69
CA GLY A 43 9.53 -14.91 -17.44
C GLY A 43 11.03 -15.22 -17.32
N GLU A 44 11.40 -16.50 -17.30
CA GLU A 44 12.78 -16.98 -17.19
C GLU A 44 13.09 -18.11 -18.20
N GLY A 45 13.42 -17.71 -19.42
CA GLY A 45 13.52 -18.64 -20.55
C GLY A 45 12.12 -19.06 -21.03
N ASP A 46 12.06 -20.14 -21.80
CA ASP A 46 10.84 -20.46 -22.54
C ASP A 46 9.76 -21.12 -21.68
N HIS A 47 10.13 -21.82 -20.60
CA HIS A 47 9.19 -22.64 -19.83
C HIS A 47 8.99 -22.19 -18.38
N ARG A 48 9.68 -21.15 -17.92
CA ARG A 48 9.69 -20.80 -16.50
C ARG A 48 9.16 -19.40 -16.23
N VAL A 49 8.51 -19.26 -15.09
CA VAL A 49 7.99 -18.00 -14.55
C VAL A 49 8.51 -17.84 -13.13
N ARG A 50 9.22 -16.76 -12.86
CA ARG A 50 9.68 -16.39 -11.52
C ARG A 50 8.66 -15.45 -10.89
N VAL A 51 8.20 -15.79 -9.69
CA VAL A 51 7.34 -14.94 -8.86
C VAL A 51 8.07 -14.65 -7.56
N ARG A 52 8.46 -13.39 -7.36
CA ARG A 52 9.11 -12.92 -6.13
C ARG A 52 8.11 -12.23 -5.23
N TRP A 53 7.96 -12.70 -4.00
CA TRP A 53 7.17 -12.08 -2.96
C TRP A 53 8.05 -11.30 -1.99
N LEU A 54 7.66 -10.06 -1.71
CA LEU A 54 8.27 -9.20 -0.71
C LEU A 54 7.22 -8.93 0.37
N VAL A 55 7.60 -9.22 1.61
CA VAL A 55 6.73 -8.95 2.76
C VAL A 55 6.53 -7.45 2.94
N GLY A 56 5.35 -7.08 3.45
CA GLY A 56 4.98 -5.70 3.74
C GLY A 56 5.76 -5.10 4.92
N GLY A 57 5.81 -5.83 6.03
CA GLY A 57 6.56 -5.46 7.23
C GLY A 57 7.08 -6.66 8.01
N ALA A 58 7.95 -6.41 8.98
CA ALA A 58 8.47 -7.46 9.87
C ALA A 58 7.41 -8.03 10.82
N ASP A 59 6.43 -7.20 11.18
CA ASP A 59 5.22 -7.59 11.92
C ASP A 59 4.36 -8.60 11.15
N ASP A 60 4.14 -8.38 9.86
CA ASP A 60 3.43 -9.33 8.99
C ASP A 60 4.16 -10.68 8.91
N LEU A 61 5.49 -10.64 8.79
CA LEU A 61 6.31 -11.85 8.76
C LEU A 61 6.23 -12.62 10.08
N THR A 62 6.22 -11.90 11.19
CA THR A 62 6.09 -12.48 12.53
C THR A 62 4.71 -13.10 12.71
N LEU A 63 3.65 -12.39 12.32
CA LEU A 63 2.29 -12.91 12.37
C LEU A 63 2.13 -14.18 11.54
N LEU A 64 2.70 -14.20 10.32
CA LEU A 64 2.75 -15.40 9.49
C LEU A 64 3.51 -16.54 10.18
N GLY A 65 4.68 -16.25 10.77
CA GLY A 65 5.46 -17.26 11.47
C GLY A 65 4.74 -17.86 12.67
N ILE A 66 3.91 -17.09 13.37
CA ILE A 66 3.07 -17.58 14.46
C ILE A 66 1.96 -18.49 13.93
N ASP A 67 1.31 -18.09 12.83
CA ASP A 67 0.23 -18.87 12.21
C ASP A 67 0.74 -20.22 11.66
N LEU A 68 1.92 -20.20 11.02
CA LEU A 68 2.62 -21.40 10.55
C LEU A 68 3.21 -22.25 11.69
N GLY A 69 3.18 -21.76 12.94
CA GLY A 69 3.73 -22.47 14.10
C GLY A 69 5.26 -22.48 14.18
N VAL A 70 5.94 -21.65 13.39
CA VAL A 70 7.40 -21.45 13.41
C VAL A 70 7.82 -20.60 14.60
N LEU A 71 7.01 -19.60 14.94
CA LEU A 71 7.27 -18.63 16.00
C LEU A 71 6.28 -18.81 17.18
N PRO A 72 6.67 -18.43 18.41
CA PRO A 72 5.83 -18.60 19.58
C PRO A 72 4.63 -17.63 19.59
N LYS A 73 3.50 -18.07 20.16
CA LYS A 73 2.24 -17.29 20.17
C LYS A 73 2.19 -16.14 21.17
N ASP A 74 3.13 -16.08 22.11
CA ASP A 74 3.21 -15.05 23.16
C ASP A 74 3.67 -13.67 22.64
N ARG A 75 3.97 -13.58 21.34
CA ARG A 75 4.31 -12.33 20.64
C ARG A 75 3.10 -11.43 20.34
N VAL A 76 1.89 -11.97 20.41
CA VAL A 76 0.64 -11.23 20.16
C VAL A 76 0.13 -10.63 21.46
N MET A 77 0.04 -9.30 21.50
CA MET A 77 -0.43 -8.53 22.65
C MET A 77 -1.97 -8.54 22.73
N LEU A 78 -2.52 -8.11 23.87
CA LEU A 78 -3.97 -8.09 24.11
C LEU A 78 -4.75 -7.16 23.16
N ASP A 79 -4.08 -6.15 22.61
CA ASP A 79 -4.63 -5.21 21.63
C ASP A 79 -4.43 -5.69 20.17
N GLY A 80 -3.87 -6.88 19.97
CA GLY A 80 -3.56 -7.45 18.66
C GLY A 80 -2.24 -6.97 18.07
N ALA A 81 -1.48 -6.11 18.76
CA ALA A 81 -0.15 -5.73 18.31
C ALA A 81 0.80 -6.94 18.36
N VAL A 82 1.67 -7.06 17.35
CA VAL A 82 2.67 -8.13 17.26
C VAL A 82 4.04 -7.56 17.58
N THR A 83 4.72 -8.17 18.56
CA THR A 83 6.13 -7.87 18.84
C THR A 83 7.01 -8.72 17.93
N TYR A 84 7.77 -8.08 17.04
CA TYR A 84 8.71 -8.74 16.14
C TYR A 84 10.16 -8.55 16.60
N GLU A 85 11.01 -9.52 16.27
CA GLU A 85 12.46 -9.50 16.50
C GLU A 85 13.22 -9.70 15.18
N ASP A 86 14.43 -9.14 15.08
CA ASP A 86 15.26 -9.30 13.88
C ASP A 86 15.55 -10.79 13.55
N SER A 87 15.57 -11.65 14.56
CA SER A 87 15.77 -13.10 14.42
C SER A 87 14.58 -13.84 13.83
N ASP A 88 13.39 -13.25 13.81
CA ASP A 88 12.18 -13.92 13.30
C ASP A 88 12.31 -14.22 11.81
N ALA A 89 12.88 -13.28 11.04
CA ALA A 89 13.17 -13.48 9.63
C ALA A 89 14.17 -14.64 9.40
N GLU A 90 15.20 -14.75 10.23
CA GLU A 90 16.18 -15.84 10.13
C GLU A 90 15.55 -17.21 10.43
N ALA A 91 14.67 -17.28 11.42
CA ALA A 91 13.92 -18.50 11.73
C ALA A 91 13.02 -18.89 10.55
N MET A 92 12.30 -17.93 9.98
CA MET A 92 11.40 -18.13 8.86
C MET A 92 12.13 -18.59 7.59
N THR A 93 13.31 -18.05 7.27
CA THR A 93 14.11 -18.47 6.10
C THR A 93 14.48 -19.95 6.14
N LYS A 94 14.57 -20.57 7.32
CA LYS A 94 14.92 -21.98 7.51
C LYS A 94 13.70 -22.90 7.60
N ALA A 95 12.49 -22.35 7.67
CA ALA A 95 11.26 -23.09 7.90
C ALA A 95 10.69 -23.67 6.59
N SER A 96 10.48 -24.98 6.56
CA SER A 96 9.81 -25.66 5.44
C SER A 96 8.34 -25.25 5.30
N GLU A 97 7.73 -24.83 6.40
CA GLU A 97 6.35 -24.36 6.51
C GLU A 97 6.14 -23.11 5.65
N LEU A 98 7.12 -22.20 5.63
CA LEU A 98 7.08 -21.02 4.76
C LEU A 98 7.16 -21.41 3.28
N ALA A 99 8.02 -22.37 2.94
CA ALA A 99 8.12 -22.84 1.56
C ALA A 99 6.81 -23.49 1.07
N GLY A 100 6.20 -24.35 1.90
CA GLY A 100 4.90 -24.95 1.62
C GLY A 100 3.81 -23.90 1.46
N TYR A 101 3.75 -22.94 2.39
CA TYR A 101 2.83 -21.80 2.34
C TYR A 101 2.97 -21.00 1.04
N LEU A 102 4.20 -20.68 0.61
CA LEU A 102 4.43 -19.93 -0.64
C LEU A 102 3.87 -20.67 -1.87
N THR A 103 4.09 -21.98 -1.99
CA THR A 103 3.56 -22.78 -3.12
C THR A 103 2.06 -23.04 -3.05
N GLU A 104 1.46 -22.99 -1.86
CA GLU A 104 0.01 -23.12 -1.69
C GLU A 104 -0.72 -21.81 -2.03
N ARG A 105 -0.13 -20.68 -1.63
CA ARG A 105 -0.77 -19.35 -1.72
C ARG A 105 -0.42 -18.63 -3.02
N ILE A 106 0.67 -19.00 -3.68
CA ILE A 106 1.07 -18.50 -5.01
C ILE A 106 0.99 -19.67 -5.99
N ILE A 107 0.12 -19.56 -6.98
CA ILE A 107 -0.10 -20.59 -7.99
C ILE A 107 0.05 -19.94 -9.37
N VAL A 108 0.77 -20.62 -10.27
CA VAL A 108 0.84 -20.24 -11.68
C VAL A 108 0.19 -21.32 -12.51
N THR A 109 -0.68 -20.90 -13.41
CA THR A 109 -1.30 -21.79 -14.39
C THR A 109 -1.08 -21.30 -15.81
N GLN A 110 -0.93 -22.24 -16.73
CA GLN A 110 -0.85 -22.04 -18.17
C GLN A 110 -2.02 -22.78 -18.82
N ASP A 111 -2.94 -22.03 -19.42
CA ASP A 111 -4.15 -22.57 -20.05
C ASP A 111 -4.94 -23.51 -19.11
N GLY A 112 -5.01 -23.13 -17.83
CA GLY A 112 -5.69 -23.91 -16.78
C GLY A 112 -4.90 -25.11 -16.24
N ARG A 113 -3.70 -25.39 -16.76
CA ARG A 113 -2.79 -26.42 -16.20
C ARG A 113 -1.84 -25.79 -15.19
N SER A 114 -1.65 -26.45 -14.05
CA SER A 114 -0.69 -26.00 -13.04
C SER A 114 0.73 -26.06 -13.57
N CYS A 115 1.53 -25.05 -13.24
CA CYS A 115 2.99 -25.08 -13.36
C CYS A 115 3.58 -25.55 -12.02
N ASP A 116 4.62 -26.37 -12.05
CA ASP A 116 5.26 -26.91 -10.85
C ASP A 116 6.18 -25.86 -10.24
N GLY A 117 5.97 -25.51 -8.96
CA GLY A 117 6.70 -24.45 -8.25
C GLY A 117 7.81 -24.98 -7.34
N GLU A 118 8.99 -24.36 -7.42
CA GLU A 118 10.12 -24.59 -6.51
C GLU A 118 10.46 -23.28 -5.77
N VAL A 119 10.58 -23.35 -4.44
CA VAL A 119 10.84 -22.17 -3.60
C VAL A 119 12.32 -21.97 -3.34
N SER A 120 12.77 -20.72 -3.47
CA SER A 120 14.06 -20.23 -2.99
C SER A 120 13.83 -19.03 -2.07
N ILE A 121 14.22 -19.14 -0.81
CA ILE A 121 14.04 -18.07 0.19
C ILE A 121 15.35 -17.30 0.33
N ALA A 122 15.30 -15.97 0.25
CA ALA A 122 16.50 -15.15 0.44
C ALA A 122 17.00 -15.18 1.89
N GLY A 123 18.31 -14.91 2.05
CA GLY A 123 18.91 -14.81 3.39
C GLY A 123 18.36 -13.65 4.21
N ASP A 124 17.98 -12.54 3.56
CA ASP A 124 17.28 -11.41 4.17
C ASP A 124 15.84 -11.35 3.65
N LEU A 125 14.95 -12.11 4.29
CA LEU A 125 13.55 -12.26 3.85
C LEU A 125 12.78 -10.93 3.88
N THR A 126 13.13 -10.01 4.78
CA THR A 126 12.47 -8.70 4.90
C THR A 126 12.86 -7.76 3.77
N LYS A 127 14.11 -7.82 3.28
CA LYS A 127 14.59 -6.95 2.19
C LYS A 127 14.45 -7.57 0.81
N ASP A 128 14.83 -8.83 0.67
CA ASP A 128 14.99 -9.50 -0.62
C ASP A 128 13.80 -10.40 -0.98
N GLY A 129 13.05 -10.83 0.04
CA GLY A 129 11.84 -11.62 -0.11
C GLY A 129 12.08 -13.11 -0.32
N ALA A 130 11.08 -13.78 -0.87
CA ALA A 130 11.15 -15.18 -1.30
C ALA A 130 10.75 -15.29 -2.77
N GLU A 131 11.36 -16.24 -3.48
CA GLU A 131 11.06 -16.50 -4.88
C GLU A 131 10.46 -17.89 -5.03
N VAL A 132 9.45 -18.00 -5.89
CA VAL A 132 8.94 -19.28 -6.39
C VAL A 132 9.17 -19.30 -7.89
N LEU A 133 9.94 -20.29 -8.35
CA LEU A 133 10.22 -20.54 -9.75
C LEU A 133 9.26 -21.63 -10.24
N PHE A 134 8.35 -21.26 -11.12
CA PHE A 134 7.37 -22.16 -11.70
C PHE A 134 7.84 -22.68 -13.05
N THR A 135 7.74 -23.99 -13.27
CA THR A 135 8.00 -24.65 -14.57
C THR A 135 6.68 -25.07 -15.20
N CYS A 136 6.38 -24.52 -16.37
CA CYS A 136 5.15 -24.78 -17.10
C CYS A 136 5.35 -25.85 -18.20
N PRO A 137 4.31 -26.63 -18.53
CA PRO A 137 4.43 -27.77 -19.43
C PRO A 137 4.76 -27.38 -20.87
N GLU A 138 4.34 -26.19 -21.32
CA GLU A 138 4.60 -25.66 -22.67
C GLU A 138 5.31 -24.31 -22.60
N PRO A 139 5.90 -23.82 -23.71
CA PRO A 139 6.49 -22.49 -23.74
C PRO A 139 5.51 -21.39 -23.32
N VAL A 140 5.93 -20.52 -22.40
CA VAL A 140 5.09 -19.49 -21.79
C VAL A 140 5.12 -18.19 -22.60
N SER A 141 3.93 -17.63 -22.83
CA SER A 141 3.74 -16.29 -23.36
C SER A 141 2.83 -15.49 -22.45
N THR A 142 1.72 -16.10 -22.05
CA THR A 142 0.80 -15.63 -21.02
C THR A 142 0.63 -16.72 -19.97
N VAL A 143 0.54 -16.31 -18.70
CA VAL A 143 0.16 -17.18 -17.58
C VAL A 143 -0.84 -16.49 -16.69
N THR A 144 -1.65 -17.26 -15.97
CA THR A 144 -2.48 -16.74 -14.88
C THR A 144 -1.75 -16.98 -13.57
N VAL A 145 -1.49 -15.89 -12.84
CA VAL A 145 -0.92 -15.96 -11.48
C VAL A 145 -2.03 -15.70 -10.48
N THR A 146 -2.25 -16.68 -9.61
CA THR A 146 -3.10 -16.56 -8.42
C THR A 146 -2.23 -16.30 -7.21
N SER A 147 -2.55 -15.25 -6.44
CA SER A 147 -1.92 -14.97 -5.15
C SER A 147 -2.98 -14.71 -4.10
N ARG A 148 -2.84 -15.38 -2.97
CA ARG A 148 -3.69 -15.22 -1.79
C ARG A 148 -2.90 -14.77 -0.56
N MET A 149 -1.68 -14.26 -0.75
CA MET A 149 -0.76 -14.03 0.37
C MET A 149 -1.39 -13.23 1.52
N LEU A 150 -1.40 -13.85 2.70
CA LEU A 150 -1.87 -13.35 4.00
C LEU A 150 -3.38 -13.07 4.09
N THR A 151 -4.19 -13.34 3.05
CA THR A 151 -5.65 -13.11 3.12
C THR A 151 -6.38 -14.07 4.05
N ASP A 152 -5.72 -15.16 4.43
CA ASP A 152 -6.10 -16.14 5.45
C ASP A 152 -5.84 -15.63 6.86
N LEU A 153 -4.78 -14.83 7.05
CA LEU A 153 -4.54 -14.13 8.31
C LEU A 153 -5.57 -13.01 8.51
N HIS A 154 -5.83 -12.23 7.45
CA HIS A 154 -6.86 -11.20 7.48
C HIS A 154 -7.34 -10.79 6.07
N GLU A 155 -8.66 -10.65 5.88
CA GLU A 155 -9.25 -10.32 4.57
C GLU A 155 -8.86 -8.94 4.01
N ALA A 156 -8.29 -8.07 4.86
CA ALA A 156 -7.85 -6.72 4.48
C ALA A 156 -6.46 -6.70 3.83
N TYR A 157 -5.69 -7.80 3.87
CA TYR A 157 -4.40 -7.85 3.20
C TYR A 157 -4.54 -7.64 1.69
N ARG A 158 -3.60 -6.87 1.15
CA ARG A 158 -3.50 -6.55 -0.28
C ARG A 158 -2.06 -6.76 -0.72
N THR A 159 -1.89 -7.34 -1.90
CA THR A 159 -0.57 -7.49 -2.52
C THR A 159 -0.51 -6.71 -3.82
N LEU A 160 0.41 -5.76 -3.90
CA LEU A 160 0.66 -4.98 -5.12
C LEU A 160 1.59 -5.76 -6.04
N ALA A 161 1.13 -6.08 -7.24
CA ALA A 161 1.92 -6.88 -8.17
C ALA A 161 2.40 -6.06 -9.36
N ARG A 162 3.61 -6.39 -9.84
CA ARG A 162 4.24 -5.80 -11.02
C ARG A 162 4.85 -6.88 -11.89
N GLY A 163 4.99 -6.60 -13.18
CA GLY A 163 5.56 -7.56 -14.12
C GLY A 163 6.07 -6.91 -15.41
N PRO A 164 6.35 -7.71 -16.44
CA PRO A 164 7.01 -7.25 -17.66
C PRO A 164 6.19 -6.16 -18.37
N GLY A 165 6.87 -5.26 -19.09
CA GLY A 165 6.21 -4.18 -19.84
C GLY A 165 5.45 -3.18 -18.96
N GLY A 166 5.71 -3.14 -17.65
CA GLY A 166 5.02 -2.25 -16.72
C GLY A 166 3.61 -2.70 -16.32
N GLN A 167 3.26 -3.96 -16.58
CA GLN A 167 2.02 -4.58 -16.11
C GLN A 167 1.90 -4.48 -14.58
N LYS A 168 0.67 -4.30 -14.09
CA LYS A 168 0.34 -4.17 -12.67
C LYS A 168 -0.95 -4.89 -12.36
N ALA A 169 -1.05 -5.45 -11.16
CA ALA A 169 -2.28 -5.98 -10.60
C ALA A 169 -2.31 -5.73 -9.09
N VAL A 170 -3.48 -5.90 -8.48
CA VAL A 170 -3.64 -5.93 -7.02
C VAL A 170 -4.35 -7.23 -6.69
N TYR A 171 -3.74 -8.02 -5.81
CA TYR A 171 -4.35 -9.22 -5.27
C TYR A 171 -5.02 -8.93 -3.94
N ASP A 172 -6.26 -9.41 -3.80
CA ASP A 172 -7.05 -9.28 -2.58
C ASP A 172 -7.99 -10.48 -2.42
N ALA A 173 -8.72 -10.53 -1.29
CA ALA A 173 -9.64 -11.63 -0.98
C ALA A 173 -10.77 -11.87 -1.99
N ARG A 174 -10.99 -10.95 -2.95
CA ARG A 174 -12.01 -11.05 -4.01
C ARG A 174 -11.40 -11.12 -5.41
N HIS A 175 -10.18 -10.64 -5.58
CA HIS A 175 -9.44 -10.59 -6.84
C HIS A 175 -8.11 -11.31 -6.67
N GLU A 176 -8.16 -12.64 -6.62
CA GLU A 176 -6.97 -13.45 -6.32
C GLU A 176 -6.11 -13.75 -7.55
N SER A 177 -6.60 -13.50 -8.77
CA SER A 177 -5.93 -13.92 -10.01
C SER A 177 -5.79 -12.79 -11.02
N ALA A 178 -4.69 -12.80 -11.76
CA ALA A 178 -4.43 -11.88 -12.87
C ALA A 178 -3.60 -12.57 -13.96
N ASP A 179 -3.84 -12.21 -15.21
CA ASP A 179 -3.07 -12.70 -16.35
C ASP A 179 -1.84 -11.82 -16.59
N TRP A 180 -0.73 -12.46 -16.91
CA TRP A 180 0.56 -11.81 -17.13
C TRP A 180 1.14 -12.23 -18.46
N ASN A 181 1.49 -11.26 -19.31
CA ASN A 181 2.36 -11.54 -20.44
C ASN A 181 3.81 -11.63 -19.94
N VAL A 182 4.42 -12.81 -20.08
CA VAL A 182 5.75 -13.17 -19.58
C VAL A 182 6.70 -13.58 -20.69
N SER A 183 6.36 -13.29 -21.95
CA SER A 183 7.17 -13.64 -23.12
C SER A 183 8.65 -13.36 -22.88
N ALA A 184 9.50 -14.37 -23.10
CA ALA A 184 10.93 -14.31 -22.82
C ALA A 184 11.58 -13.15 -23.60
N GLY A 185 11.82 -12.04 -22.91
CA GLY A 185 12.17 -10.78 -23.57
C GLY A 185 12.52 -9.70 -22.58
N GLY A 186 13.73 -9.77 -22.03
CA GLY A 186 14.36 -8.66 -21.33
C GLY A 186 14.25 -8.77 -19.82
N GLY A 187 15.10 -9.60 -19.22
CA GLY A 187 15.63 -9.31 -17.90
C GLY A 187 16.39 -7.98 -17.95
N THR A 188 15.68 -6.86 -18.01
CA THR A 188 16.21 -5.61 -17.49
C THR A 188 16.25 -5.79 -15.99
N ARG A 189 17.43 -6.20 -15.49
CA ARG A 189 17.93 -5.73 -14.21
C ARG A 189 17.54 -4.26 -14.15
N SER A 190 16.50 -3.97 -13.37
CA SER A 190 16.05 -2.61 -13.18
C SER A 190 17.16 -1.98 -12.35
N ASP A 191 18.17 -1.45 -13.02
CA ASP A 191 19.05 -0.46 -12.43
C ASP A 191 18.11 0.51 -11.73
N LEU A 192 18.34 0.65 -10.43
CA LEU A 192 17.67 1.61 -9.57
C LEU A 192 17.84 2.98 -10.24
N ALA A 193 16.88 3.35 -11.08
CA ALA A 193 16.66 4.73 -11.39
C ALA A 193 16.38 5.37 -10.04
N PRO A 194 17.22 6.31 -9.57
CA PRO A 194 16.99 6.94 -8.29
C PRO A 194 15.58 7.50 -8.35
N THR A 195 14.78 7.14 -7.35
CA THR A 195 13.48 7.71 -7.08
C THR A 195 13.70 9.22 -7.05
N ARG A 196 13.48 9.88 -8.19
CA ARG A 196 13.25 11.33 -8.18
C ARG A 196 11.99 11.43 -7.38
N SER A 197 12.14 11.86 -6.13
CA SER A 197 11.08 12.49 -5.36
C SER A 197 10.24 13.26 -6.35
N ALA A 198 8.97 12.90 -6.46
CA ALA A 198 8.00 13.75 -7.12
C ALA A 198 8.05 15.07 -6.35
N VAL A 199 8.88 16.00 -6.83
CA VAL A 199 8.67 17.42 -6.59
C VAL A 199 7.25 17.61 -7.08
N ALA A 200 6.37 17.91 -6.13
CA ALA A 200 4.98 18.22 -6.39
C ALA A 200 4.95 19.13 -7.63
N THR A 201 4.45 18.60 -8.73
CA THR A 201 4.22 19.39 -9.92
C THR A 201 3.26 20.50 -9.51
N ASP A 202 3.66 21.72 -9.83
CA ASP A 202 3.13 23.05 -9.49
C ASP A 202 1.59 23.25 -9.64
N GLU A 203 0.85 22.22 -10.05
CA GLU A 203 -0.61 22.26 -10.26
C GLU A 203 -1.42 22.06 -8.97
N SER A 204 -0.93 21.31 -7.99
CA SER A 204 -1.62 21.17 -6.69
C SER A 204 -1.46 22.40 -5.80
N ALA A 205 -0.44 23.23 -6.02
CA ALA A 205 -0.30 24.54 -5.40
C ALA A 205 -1.33 25.57 -5.93
N ARG A 206 -1.77 25.42 -7.19
CA ARG A 206 -2.77 26.31 -7.78
C ARG A 206 -4.19 26.09 -7.25
N GLN A 207 -4.55 24.86 -6.86
CA GLN A 207 -5.88 24.60 -6.29
C GLN A 207 -6.03 25.15 -4.86
N LEU A 208 -4.96 25.20 -4.06
CA LEU A 208 -4.97 25.82 -2.73
C LEU A 208 -5.00 27.36 -2.79
N LEU A 209 -4.49 27.97 -3.87
CA LEU A 209 -4.56 29.42 -4.07
C LEU A 209 -5.96 29.92 -4.44
N VAL A 210 -6.76 29.12 -5.16
CA VAL A 210 -8.13 29.53 -5.54
C VAL A 210 -9.07 29.55 -4.32
N VAL A 211 -8.95 28.59 -3.40
CA VAL A 211 -9.78 28.56 -2.18
C VAL A 211 -9.35 29.63 -1.17
N GLY A 212 -8.04 29.84 -0.99
CA GLY A 212 -7.50 30.88 -0.10
C GLY A 212 -7.79 32.31 -0.58
N GLY A 213 -7.74 32.56 -1.89
CA GLY A 213 -8.00 33.88 -2.47
C GLY A 213 -9.45 34.35 -2.36
N VAL A 214 -10.42 33.44 -2.51
CA VAL A 214 -11.85 33.77 -2.40
C VAL A 214 -12.24 34.15 -0.97
N MET A 215 -11.68 33.47 0.04
CA MET A 215 -11.88 33.81 1.46
C MET A 215 -11.36 35.21 1.80
N LEU A 216 -10.14 35.57 1.35
CA LEU A 216 -9.56 36.89 1.61
C LEU A 216 -10.34 38.03 0.93
N ALA A 217 -10.85 37.81 -0.27
CA ALA A 217 -11.67 38.80 -0.99
C ALA A 217 -13.02 39.06 -0.28
N ALA A 218 -13.67 38.02 0.25
CA ALA A 218 -14.93 38.15 0.99
C ALA A 218 -14.75 38.94 2.31
N VAL A 219 -13.64 38.69 3.03
CA VAL A 219 -13.30 39.42 4.27
C VAL A 219 -12.99 40.89 3.95
N ALA A 220 -12.20 41.17 2.91
CA ALA A 220 -11.87 42.54 2.53
C ALA A 220 -13.11 43.35 2.10
N ALA A 221 -14.00 42.75 1.30
CA ALA A 221 -15.26 43.37 0.89
C ALA A 221 -16.20 43.65 2.08
N GLY A 222 -16.28 42.70 3.03
CA GLY A 222 -17.04 42.86 4.27
C GLY A 222 -16.53 44.02 5.14
N ILE A 223 -15.20 44.11 5.30
CA ILE A 223 -14.56 45.21 6.06
C ILE A 223 -14.80 46.55 5.38
N PHE A 224 -14.64 46.62 4.04
CA PHE A 224 -14.85 47.86 3.29
C PHE A 224 -16.30 48.35 3.38
N TRP A 225 -17.27 47.45 3.22
CA TRP A 225 -18.69 47.79 3.32
C TRP A 225 -19.07 48.25 4.74
N TYR A 226 -18.55 47.57 5.77
CA TYR A 226 -18.74 47.97 7.17
C TYR A 226 -18.17 49.38 7.46
N ARG A 227 -16.96 49.68 6.96
CA ARG A 227 -16.35 51.01 7.14
C ARG A 227 -17.12 52.10 6.39
N ARG A 228 -17.63 51.82 5.20
CA ARG A 228 -18.42 52.78 4.41
C ARG A 228 -19.75 53.12 5.08
N ARG A 229 -20.42 52.14 5.68
CA ARG A 229 -21.70 52.36 6.38
C ARG A 229 -21.53 53.20 7.65
N ARG A 230 -20.40 53.03 8.36
CA ARG A 230 -20.04 53.83 9.55
C ARG A 230 -19.68 55.29 9.28
N ARG A 231 -19.37 55.68 8.03
CA ARG A 231 -19.08 57.07 7.66
C ARG A 231 -20.30 57.85 7.17
N ARG A 232 -21.46 57.17 7.04
CA ARG A 232 -22.73 57.75 6.57
C ARG A 232 -23.80 57.83 7.68
N ALA A 233 -23.44 57.46 8.90
CA ALA A 233 -24.21 57.65 10.13
C ALA A 233 -23.40 58.56 11.04
#